data_AF-A0A3N5WV78-F1
#
_entry.id   AF-A0A3N5WV78-F1
#
_cell.length_a   1.000
_cell.length_b   1.000
_cell.length_c   1.000
_cell.angle_alpha   90.00
_cell.angle_beta   90.00
_cell.angle_gamma   90.00
#
_symmetry.space_group_name_H-M   'P 1'
#
loop_
_entity.id
_entity.type
_entity.pdbx_description
1 polymer ?
#
loop_
_entity_poly.entity_id
_entity_poly.type
_entity_poly.pdbx_seq_one_letter_code
_entity_poly.pdbx_strand_id
1 'polypeptide(L)'
;MLCWRVMEGVRTMARPDFPRSLAEFQSRFVTEDDCRRYLVECRWPDDYRCPRCAHAEAYELSTRELFQCRSCRHQVSVTAGTILHRTRVPLHLWFSAAYLVTTHTPGFSAVQLQRQLGLNRYETAWTMVQKLRRAMIRPERDRISEADRKLN
;
A
#
# COMPACT_ATOMS: atom_id res chain seq x y z
N MET A 1 12.38 -29.71 0.93
CA MET A 1 11.10 -30.23 1.45
C MET A 1 10.82 -29.54 2.78
N LEU A 2 10.05 -28.46 2.76
CA LEU A 2 9.39 -27.99 3.99
C LEU A 2 7.89 -27.99 3.71
N CYS A 3 7.29 -29.03 4.26
CA CYS A 3 5.89 -29.36 4.29
C CYS A 3 5.21 -28.34 5.21
N TRP A 4 4.54 -27.35 4.64
CA TRP A 4 3.73 -26.40 5.40
C TRP A 4 2.38 -27.05 5.65
N ARG A 5 2.28 -27.66 6.83
CA ARG A 5 1.09 -28.30 7.38
C ARG A 5 0.05 -27.23 7.71
N VAL A 6 -1.12 -27.39 7.11
CA VAL A 6 -2.37 -26.67 7.39
C VAL A 6 -2.75 -26.84 8.87
N MET A 7 -3.05 -25.73 9.55
CA MET A 7 -3.96 -25.70 10.70
C MET A 7 -4.88 -24.47 10.60
N GLU A 8 -6.12 -24.79 10.21
CA GLU A 8 -7.42 -24.26 10.60
C GLU A 8 -7.53 -22.94 11.39
N GLY A 9 -8.39 -22.05 10.88
CA GLY A 9 -8.93 -20.89 11.60
C GLY A 9 -9.38 -19.80 10.64
N VAL A 10 -10.69 -19.59 10.54
CA VAL A 10 -11.34 -18.53 9.74
C VAL A 10 -10.66 -17.17 10.00
N ARG A 11 -9.96 -16.59 9.00
CA ARG A 11 -9.45 -15.20 9.06
C ARG A 11 -10.16 -14.34 8.03
N THR A 12 -11.10 -13.53 8.49
CA THR A 12 -11.69 -12.44 7.75
C THR A 12 -10.62 -11.36 7.50
N MET A 13 -10.17 -11.16 6.25
CA MET A 13 -9.46 -9.99 5.70
C MET A 13 -8.61 -9.13 6.65
N ALA A 14 -7.61 -9.70 7.33
CA ALA A 14 -6.68 -8.87 8.11
C ALA A 14 -5.53 -8.39 7.21
N ARG A 15 -5.58 -7.14 6.74
CA ARG A 15 -4.36 -6.46 6.27
C ARG A 15 -3.31 -6.56 7.39
N PRO A 16 -2.01 -6.77 7.08
CA PRO A 16 -0.96 -6.77 8.10
C PRO A 16 -1.01 -5.48 8.93
N ASP A 17 -0.66 -5.59 10.21
CA ASP A 17 -0.72 -4.45 11.15
C ASP A 17 0.17 -3.29 10.67
N PHE A 18 -0.35 -2.06 10.82
CA PHE A 18 0.32 -0.84 10.41
C PHE A 18 0.93 -0.14 11.63
N PRO A 19 2.16 0.42 11.52
CA PRO A 19 2.86 1.02 12.65
C PRO A 19 2.05 2.14 13.31
N ARG A 20 2.09 2.18 14.65
CA ARG A 20 1.30 3.12 15.46
C ARG A 20 2.06 4.39 15.83
N SER A 21 3.37 4.40 15.60
CA SER A 21 4.23 5.54 15.89
C SER A 21 5.18 5.82 14.72
N LEU A 22 5.69 7.05 14.65
CA LEU A 22 6.64 7.45 13.62
C LEU A 22 7.94 6.64 13.72
N ALA A 23 8.41 6.36 14.93
CA ALA A 23 9.63 5.59 15.16
C ALA A 23 9.50 4.15 14.65
N GLU A 24 8.36 3.50 14.91
CA GLU A 24 8.07 2.16 14.38
C GLU A 24 7.91 2.16 12.86
N PHE A 25 7.28 3.19 12.31
CA PHE A 25 7.15 3.35 10.85
C PHE A 25 8.52 3.46 10.19
N GLN A 26 9.40 4.30 10.72
CA GLN A 26 10.74 4.52 10.20
C GLN A 26 11.61 3.27 10.31
N SER A 27 11.45 2.45 11.35
CA SER A 27 12.21 1.20 11.49
C SER A 27 11.70 0.07 10.59
N ARG A 28 10.39 0.02 10.33
CA ARG A 28 9.76 -1.04 9.51
C ARG A 28 9.85 -0.80 8.00
N PHE A 29 9.93 0.45 7.55
CA PHE A 29 9.86 0.80 6.12
C PHE A 29 11.11 1.57 5.67
N VAL A 30 12.28 1.01 5.98
CA VAL A 30 13.58 1.60 5.65
C VAL A 30 13.90 1.43 4.17
N THR A 31 13.66 0.23 3.63
CA THR A 31 14.07 -0.14 2.27
C THR A 31 12.88 -0.33 1.33
N GLU A 32 13.18 -0.33 0.03
CA GLU A 32 12.20 -0.72 -1.00
C GLU A 32 11.66 -2.13 -0.77
N ASP A 33 12.53 -3.08 -0.36
CA ASP A 33 12.13 -4.47 -0.12
C ASP A 33 11.17 -4.59 1.07
N ASP A 34 11.39 -3.83 2.15
CA ASP A 34 10.47 -3.81 3.30
C ASP A 34 9.06 -3.36 2.90
N CYS A 35 8.99 -2.27 2.13
CA CYS A 35 7.73 -1.75 1.61
C CYS A 35 7.07 -2.76 0.66
N ARG A 36 7.87 -3.41 -0.18
CA ARG A 36 7.41 -4.41 -1.14
C ARG A 36 6.84 -5.64 -0.43
N ARG A 37 7.53 -6.19 0.56
CA ARG A 37 7.05 -7.33 1.36
C ARG A 37 5.71 -7.02 2.01
N TYR A 38 5.57 -5.84 2.62
CA TYR A 38 4.29 -5.41 3.20
C TYR A 38 3.17 -5.29 2.14
N LEU A 39 3.48 -4.82 0.92
CA LEU A 39 2.48 -4.78 -0.16
C LEU A 39 2.09 -6.18 -0.65
N VAL A 40 3.02 -7.14 -0.64
CA VAL A 40 2.74 -8.55 -1.00
C VAL A 40 1.76 -9.14 0.02
N GLU A 41 2.03 -8.99 1.31
CA GLU A 41 1.15 -9.44 2.40
C GLU A 41 -0.23 -8.78 2.33
N CYS A 42 -0.29 -7.47 2.04
CA CYS A 42 -1.56 -6.77 1.84
C CYS A 42 -2.36 -7.30 0.65
N ARG A 43 -1.68 -7.68 -0.44
CA ARG A 43 -2.31 -8.09 -1.69
C ARG A 43 -2.76 -9.55 -1.66
N TRP A 44 -1.97 -10.40 -1.02
CA TRP A 44 -2.13 -11.85 -1.00
C TRP A 44 -1.97 -12.37 0.43
N PRO A 45 -2.97 -12.15 1.31
CA PRO A 45 -2.89 -12.56 2.71
C PRO A 45 -2.87 -14.08 2.89
N ASP A 46 -3.52 -14.82 1.99
CA ASP A 46 -3.70 -16.28 2.04
C ASP A 46 -2.97 -17.00 0.90
N ASP A 47 -1.80 -16.48 0.51
CA ASP A 47 -0.97 -16.88 -0.65
C ASP A 47 -1.31 -16.20 -1.99
N TYR A 48 -0.33 -16.27 -2.89
CA TYR A 48 -0.45 -15.74 -4.25
C TYR A 48 -1.68 -16.34 -4.95
N ARG A 49 -2.41 -15.47 -5.64
CA ARG A 49 -3.44 -15.85 -6.61
C ARG A 49 -3.27 -15.03 -7.88
N CYS A 50 -3.16 -15.74 -9.00
CA CYS A 50 -3.00 -15.10 -10.29
C CYS A 50 -4.26 -14.29 -10.65
N PRO A 51 -4.17 -13.00 -10.96
CA PRO A 51 -5.33 -12.18 -11.28
C PRO A 51 -6.03 -12.58 -12.60
N ARG A 52 -5.39 -13.39 -13.44
CA ARG A 52 -5.93 -13.82 -14.74
C ARG A 52 -6.59 -15.20 -14.72
N CYS A 53 -6.05 -16.14 -13.93
CA CYS A 53 -6.48 -17.55 -13.97
C CYS A 53 -6.67 -18.18 -12.59
N ALA A 54 -6.55 -17.40 -11.51
CA ALA A 54 -6.68 -17.83 -10.11
C ALA A 54 -5.69 -18.92 -9.64
N HIS A 55 -4.75 -19.36 -10.48
CA HIS A 55 -3.72 -20.32 -10.08
C HIS A 55 -2.88 -19.80 -8.90
N ALA A 56 -2.51 -20.71 -7.99
CA ALA A 56 -1.92 -20.39 -6.70
C ALA A 56 -0.39 -20.22 -6.72
N GLU A 57 0.29 -20.65 -7.78
CA GLU A 57 1.75 -20.63 -7.83
C GLU A 57 2.30 -19.60 -8.81
N ALA A 58 3.39 -18.95 -8.41
CA ALA A 58 4.16 -18.04 -9.25
C ALA A 58 5.67 -18.20 -9.03
N TYR A 59 6.44 -17.76 -10.03
CA TYR A 59 7.86 -17.47 -9.88
C TYR A 59 8.02 -15.97 -9.62
N GLU A 60 8.89 -15.63 -8.67
CA GLU A 60 9.33 -14.27 -8.49
C GLU A 60 10.48 -13.95 -9.44
N LEU A 61 10.29 -12.93 -10.27
CA LEU A 61 11.29 -12.40 -11.18
C LEU A 61 12.02 -11.27 -10.47
N SER A 62 13.00 -11.60 -9.65
CA SER A 62 13.73 -10.66 -8.77
C SER A 62 14.26 -9.43 -9.51
N THR A 63 14.79 -9.60 -10.73
CA THR A 63 15.34 -8.49 -11.53
C THR A 63 14.31 -7.44 -11.97
N ARG A 64 13.02 -7.79 -11.98
CA ARG A 64 11.91 -6.91 -12.43
C ARG A 64 10.86 -6.69 -11.34
N GLU A 65 11.05 -7.31 -10.18
CA GLU A 65 10.10 -7.29 -9.05
C GLU A 65 8.68 -7.76 -9.40
N LEU A 66 8.57 -8.67 -10.38
CA LEU A 66 7.29 -9.21 -10.88
C LEU A 66 7.04 -10.63 -10.39
N PHE A 67 5.76 -11.00 -10.30
CA PHE A 67 5.33 -12.37 -10.07
C PHE A 67 4.79 -12.95 -11.38
N GLN A 68 5.38 -14.04 -11.87
CA GLN A 68 4.95 -14.76 -13.06
C GLN A 68 4.18 -16.02 -12.67
N CYS A 69 2.90 -16.10 -13.03
CA CYS A 69 2.08 -17.28 -12.83
C CYS A 69 2.66 -18.52 -13.53
N ARG A 70 2.70 -19.66 -12.83
CA ARG A 70 3.20 -20.93 -13.39
C ARG A 70 2.30 -21.53 -14.46
N SER A 71 0.98 -21.33 -14.35
CA SER A 71 -0.01 -21.89 -15.28
C SER A 71 -0.13 -21.07 -16.58
N CYS A 72 -0.45 -19.78 -16.48
CA CYS A 72 -0.78 -18.96 -17.66
C CYS A 72 0.35 -18.00 -18.10
N ARG A 73 1.51 -18.04 -17.42
CA ARG A 73 2.68 -17.16 -17.65
C ARG A 73 2.40 -15.66 -17.54
N HIS A 74 1.25 -15.27 -16.99
CA HIS A 74 0.92 -13.87 -16.76
C HIS A 74 1.81 -13.27 -15.68
N GLN A 75 2.38 -12.09 -15.96
CA GLN A 75 3.23 -11.35 -15.03
C GLN A 75 2.43 -10.22 -14.38
N VAL A 76 2.57 -10.09 -13.06
CA VAL A 76 1.90 -9.06 -12.26
C VAL A 76 2.88 -8.42 -11.27
N SER A 77 2.88 -7.09 -11.19
CA SER A 77 3.61 -6.37 -10.14
C SER A 77 2.76 -6.29 -8.87
N VAL A 78 3.40 -6.19 -7.71
CA VAL A 78 2.66 -6.00 -6.45
C VAL A 78 1.82 -4.70 -6.44
N THR A 79 2.29 -3.69 -7.18
CA THR A 79 1.62 -2.39 -7.37
C THR A 79 0.53 -2.41 -8.46
N ALA A 80 0.33 -3.53 -9.15
CA ALA A 80 -0.63 -3.62 -10.25
C ALA A 80 -2.07 -3.40 -9.77
N GLY A 81 -2.78 -2.44 -10.38
CA GLY A 81 -4.16 -2.15 -10.00
C GLY A 81 -4.32 -1.46 -8.63
N THR A 82 -3.25 -0.93 -8.04
CA THR A 82 -3.31 -0.11 -6.81
C THR A 82 -3.06 1.36 -7.14
N ILE A 83 -3.14 2.26 -6.13
CA ILE A 83 -2.74 3.67 -6.31
C ILE A 83 -1.27 3.83 -6.75
N LEU A 84 -0.44 2.83 -6.45
CA LEU A 84 0.98 2.76 -6.78
C LEU A 84 1.22 2.26 -8.21
N HIS A 85 0.16 1.94 -8.96
CA HIS A 85 0.29 1.41 -10.31
C HIS A 85 1.09 2.34 -11.22
N ARG A 86 2.07 1.76 -11.93
CA ARG A 86 2.99 2.42 -12.88
C ARG A 86 3.75 3.61 -12.29
N THR A 87 3.97 3.61 -10.97
CA THR A 87 4.78 4.63 -10.35
C THR A 87 6.27 4.41 -10.63
N ARG A 88 7.01 5.51 -10.80
CA ARG A 88 8.48 5.51 -10.83
C ARG A 88 9.07 6.07 -9.54
N VAL A 89 8.22 6.52 -8.62
CA VAL A 89 8.64 7.01 -7.32
C VAL A 89 8.87 5.79 -6.43
N PRO A 90 10.03 5.71 -5.75
CA PRO A 90 10.34 4.65 -4.78
C PRO A 90 9.21 4.40 -3.77
N LEU A 91 8.95 3.14 -3.43
CA LEU A 91 7.91 2.71 -2.50
C LEU A 91 8.10 3.33 -1.11
N HIS A 92 9.33 3.46 -0.59
CA HIS A 92 9.56 4.05 0.73
C HIS A 92 9.07 5.51 0.79
N LEU A 93 9.17 6.26 -0.31
CA LEU A 93 8.62 7.62 -0.41
C LEU A 93 7.10 7.62 -0.48
N TRP A 94 6.49 6.62 -1.13
CA TRP A 94 5.04 6.44 -1.10
C TRP A 94 4.51 6.12 0.29
N PHE A 95 5.22 5.27 1.03
CA PHE A 95 4.86 4.91 2.40
C PHE A 95 4.99 6.14 3.30
N SER A 96 6.08 6.89 3.17
CA SER A 96 6.29 8.14 3.90
C SER A 96 5.20 9.16 3.57
N ALA A 97 4.85 9.30 2.29
CA ALA A 97 3.74 10.16 1.86
C ALA A 97 2.40 9.72 2.47
N ALA A 98 2.11 8.42 2.42
CA ALA A 98 0.88 7.87 2.98
C ALA A 98 0.80 8.14 4.48
N TYR A 99 1.89 7.88 5.23
CA TYR A 99 1.97 8.13 6.66
C TYR A 99 1.74 9.61 7.00
N LEU A 100 2.41 10.53 6.30
CA LEU A 100 2.26 11.97 6.53
C LEU A 100 0.84 12.45 6.22
N VAL A 101 0.26 11.98 5.11
CA VAL A 101 -1.09 12.39 4.68
C VAL A 101 -2.17 11.84 5.61
N THR A 102 -1.99 10.65 6.18
CA THR A 102 -3.01 10.00 7.03
C THR A 102 -2.95 10.41 8.50
N THR A 103 -1.77 10.79 9.00
CA THR A 103 -1.57 11.16 10.41
C THR A 103 -1.74 12.66 10.69
N HIS A 104 -1.68 13.51 9.67
CA HIS A 104 -1.71 14.96 9.83
C HIS A 104 -3.13 15.55 9.77
N THR A 105 -3.61 16.11 10.89
CA THR A 105 -4.99 16.59 11.08
C THR A 105 -5.44 17.71 10.13
N PRO A 106 -4.66 18.78 9.84
CA PRO A 106 -5.12 19.84 8.94
C PRO A 106 -5.00 19.49 7.44
N GLY A 107 -4.75 18.22 7.10
CA GLY A 107 -4.45 17.80 5.74
C GLY A 107 -3.04 18.21 5.30
N PHE A 108 -2.53 17.55 4.26
CA PHE A 108 -1.17 17.76 3.78
C PHE A 108 -1.17 18.38 2.39
N SER A 109 -0.54 19.55 2.20
CA SER A 109 -0.44 20.17 0.87
C SER A 109 0.64 19.49 0.01
N ALA A 110 0.50 19.64 -1.31
CA ALA A 110 1.50 19.11 -2.25
C ALA A 110 2.87 19.79 -2.09
N VAL A 111 2.91 21.09 -1.78
CA VAL A 111 4.16 21.82 -1.52
C VAL A 111 4.84 21.33 -0.24
N GLN A 112 4.08 21.07 0.83
CA GLN A 112 4.62 20.46 2.04
C GLN A 112 5.16 19.05 1.76
N LEU A 113 4.43 18.23 1.00
CA LEU A 113 4.90 16.89 0.62
C LEU A 113 6.19 16.93 -0.18
N GLN A 114 6.28 17.84 -1.15
CA GLN A 114 7.48 18.01 -1.95
C GLN A 114 8.70 18.32 -1.07
N ARG A 115 8.56 19.27 -0.13
CA ARG A 115 9.64 19.68 0.77
C ARG A 115 10.04 18.57 1.73
N GLN A 116 9.07 17.89 2.33
CA GLN A 116 9.30 16.84 3.32
C GLN A 116 9.95 15.58 2.72
N LEU A 117 9.62 15.26 1.46
CA LEU A 117 10.17 14.09 0.76
C LEU A 117 11.34 14.42 -0.18
N GLY A 118 11.78 15.68 -0.25
CA GLY A 118 12.87 16.09 -1.14
C GLY A 118 12.59 15.84 -2.63
N LEU A 119 11.32 15.92 -3.06
CA LEU A 119 10.94 15.63 -4.44
C LEU A 119 11.34 16.79 -5.37
N ASN A 120 12.01 16.46 -6.47
CA ASN A 120 12.46 17.44 -7.45
C ASN A 120 11.31 18.17 -8.17
N ARG A 121 10.17 17.50 -8.36
CA ARG A 121 9.04 18.00 -9.15
C ARG A 121 7.79 18.14 -8.31
N TYR A 122 7.15 19.30 -8.39
CA TYR A 122 5.90 19.58 -7.69
C TYR A 122 4.76 18.66 -8.19
N GLU A 123 4.71 18.39 -9.48
CA GLU A 123 3.67 17.58 -10.12
C GLU A 123 3.67 16.14 -9.58
N THR A 124 4.84 15.63 -9.22
CA THR A 124 4.98 14.32 -8.57
C THR A 124 4.33 14.34 -7.20
N ALA A 125 4.67 15.31 -6.35
CA ALA A 125 4.07 15.46 -5.03
C ALA A 125 2.55 15.67 -5.10
N TRP A 126 2.08 16.52 -6.02
CA TRP A 126 0.67 16.74 -6.25
C TRP A 126 -0.06 15.44 -6.65
N THR A 127 0.49 14.70 -7.62
CA THR A 127 -0.07 13.41 -8.06
C THR A 127 -0.16 12.41 -6.91
N MET A 128 0.88 12.34 -6.05
CA MET A 128 0.89 11.48 -4.87
C MET A 128 -0.23 11.85 -3.90
N VAL A 129 -0.33 13.12 -3.52
CA VAL A 129 -1.38 13.61 -2.62
C VAL A 129 -2.78 13.33 -3.18
N GLN A 130 -3.01 13.57 -4.47
CA GLN A 130 -4.32 13.33 -5.09
C GLN A 130 -4.69 11.85 -5.08
N LYS A 131 -3.75 10.96 -5.43
CA LYS A 131 -3.97 9.51 -5.38
C LYS A 131 -4.28 9.02 -3.96
N LEU A 132 -3.54 9.51 -2.97
CA LEU A 132 -3.75 9.16 -1.56
C LEU A 132 -5.12 9.65 -1.06
N ARG A 133 -5.46 10.92 -1.30
CA ARG A 133 -6.76 11.47 -0.92
C ARG A 133 -7.92 10.70 -1.55
N ARG A 134 -7.82 10.36 -2.84
CA ARG A 134 -8.84 9.54 -3.52
C ARG A 134 -9.00 8.16 -2.87
N ALA A 135 -7.90 7.52 -2.47
CA ALA A 135 -7.97 6.23 -1.77
C ALA A 135 -8.48 6.32 -0.33
N MET A 136 -8.41 7.50 0.30
CA MET A 136 -8.93 7.73 1.66
C MET A 136 -10.44 8.03 1.67
N ILE A 137 -11.04 8.35 0.53
CA ILE A 137 -12.49 8.55 0.43
C ILE A 137 -13.18 7.21 0.69
N ARG A 138 -13.95 7.15 1.78
CA ARG A 138 -14.87 6.04 2.06
C ARG A 138 -16.23 6.42 1.45
N PRO A 139 -16.70 5.75 0.39
CA PRO A 139 -17.95 6.12 -0.27
C PRO A 139 -19.19 5.96 0.64
N GLU A 140 -19.12 5.10 1.65
CA GLU A 140 -20.21 4.84 2.60
C GLU A 140 -20.19 5.75 3.84
N ARG A 141 -19.37 6.80 3.88
CA ARG A 141 -19.32 7.70 5.03
C ARG A 141 -20.43 8.74 4.91
N ASP A 142 -21.45 8.65 5.77
CA ASP A 142 -22.49 9.67 5.88
C ASP A 142 -21.87 11.05 6.14
N ARG A 143 -22.49 12.09 5.59
CA ARG A 143 -22.11 13.48 5.90
C ARG A 143 -22.32 13.67 7.40
N ILE A 144 -21.30 14.17 8.09
CA ILE A 144 -21.42 14.59 9.49
C ILE A 144 -22.62 15.53 9.59
N SER A 145 -23.64 15.11 10.32
CA SER A 145 -24.85 15.92 10.50
C SER A 145 -24.56 17.03 11.51
N GLU A 146 -25.25 18.17 11.43
CA GLU A 146 -25.04 19.30 12.35
C GLU A 146 -25.26 18.93 13.83
N ALA A 147 -25.90 17.79 14.12
CA ALA A 147 -26.10 17.25 15.47
C ALA A 147 -24.79 16.80 16.15
N ASP A 148 -23.80 16.35 15.38
CA ASP A 148 -22.51 15.84 15.92
C ASP A 148 -21.56 16.98 16.31
N ARG A 149 -21.88 18.23 15.94
CA ARG A 149 -21.05 19.41 16.23
C ARG A 149 -21.21 19.95 17.65
N LYS A 150 -22.21 19.49 18.41
CA LYS A 150 -22.54 20.00 19.76
C LYS A 150 -21.89 19.23 20.92
N LEU A 151 -20.95 18.32 20.65
CA LEU A 151 -20.26 17.53 21.68
C LEU A 151 -18.77 17.84 21.89
N ASN A 152 -18.25 18.94 21.34
CA ASN A 152 -16.91 19.46 21.64
C ASN A 152 -16.98 20.92 22.10
#